data_AF-A0A4R5LFA7-F1
#
_entry.id   AF-A0A4R5LFA7-F1
#
_cell.length_a   1.000
_cell.length_b   1.000
_cell.length_c   1.000
_cell.angle_alpha   90.00
_cell.angle_beta   90.00
_cell.angle_gamma   90.00
#
_symmetry.space_group_name_H-M   'P 1'
#
loop_
_entity.id
_entity.type
_entity.pdbx_description
1 polymer ?
#
loop_
_entity_poly.entity_id
_entity_poly.type
_entity_poly.pdbx_seq_one_letter_code
_entity_poly.pdbx_strand_id
1 'polypeptide(L)'
;MEFAAPIDRIWQITKDIEQAAAVGEWEKAAELANERSPLLMSLSAKQTGAALEVLKQVHAIDARIAAEAESAQSTLSAEYRSAMQATRNVNQYQRVAQF
;
A
#
# COMPACT_ATOMS: atom_id res chain seq x y z
N MET A 1 0.63 -1.20 28.03
CA MET A 1 1.92 -0.58 27.68
C MET A 1 1.62 0.85 27.35
N GLU A 2 2.33 1.80 27.98
CA GLU A 2 2.13 3.22 27.72
C GLU A 2 3.31 3.68 26.86
N PHE A 3 3.03 4.07 25.61
CA PHE A 3 4.02 4.61 24.70
C PHE A 3 3.98 6.14 24.75
N ALA A 4 5.01 6.80 24.21
CA ALA A 4 4.89 8.23 23.98
C ALA A 4 3.76 8.48 22.97
N ALA A 5 2.91 9.49 23.19
CA ALA A 5 1.78 9.80 22.32
C ALA A 5 2.08 9.81 20.79
N PRO A 6 3.29 10.21 20.31
CA PRO A 6 3.66 10.08 18.90
C PRO A 6 3.75 8.63 18.40
N ILE A 7 4.25 7.69 19.23
CA ILE A 7 4.38 6.28 18.87
C ILE A 7 3.01 5.61 18.77
N ASP A 8 2.09 5.94 19.67
CA ASP A 8 0.71 5.43 19.60
C ASP A 8 0.02 5.90 18.31
N ARG A 9 0.21 7.16 17.92
CA ARG A 9 -0.34 7.68 16.66
C ARG A 9 0.26 7.00 15.44
N ILE A 10 1.58 6.78 15.43
CA ILE A 10 2.27 6.04 14.35
C ILE A 10 1.72 4.61 14.25
N TRP A 11 1.54 3.94 15.38
CA TRP A 11 0.97 2.59 15.42
C TRP A 11 -0.46 2.58 14.87
N GLN A 12 -1.32 3.49 15.32
CA GLN A 12 -2.69 3.58 14.84
C GLN A 12 -2.76 3.77 13.32
N ILE A 13 -2.05 4.77 12.78
CA ILE A 13 -2.05 5.02 11.34
C ILE A 13 -1.49 3.80 10.58
N THR A 14 -0.51 3.10 11.13
CA THR A 14 0.01 1.86 10.52
C THR A 14 -1.06 0.77 10.40
N LYS A 15 -1.90 0.59 11.42
CA LYS A 15 -3.02 -0.35 11.38
C LYS A 15 -4.10 0.10 10.39
N ASP A 16 -4.33 1.39 10.26
CA ASP A 16 -5.28 1.94 9.30
C ASP A 16 -4.78 1.73 7.84
N ILE A 17 -3.47 1.90 7.59
CA ILE A 17 -2.86 1.58 6.28
C ILE A 17 -3.01 0.09 5.97
N GLU A 18 -2.70 -0.79 6.93
CA GLU A 18 -2.84 -2.24 6.76
C GLU A 18 -4.28 -2.64 6.42
N GLN A 19 -5.26 -2.03 7.10
CA GLN A 19 -6.67 -2.29 6.82
C GLN A 19 -7.07 -1.82 5.42
N ALA A 20 -6.67 -0.60 5.01
CA ALA A 20 -6.96 -0.08 3.67
C ALA A 20 -6.33 -0.95 2.57
N ALA A 21 -5.07 -1.36 2.76
CA ALA A 21 -4.37 -2.27 1.86
C ALA A 21 -5.08 -3.62 1.73
N ALA A 22 -5.54 -4.20 2.84
CA ALA A 22 -6.22 -5.50 2.86
C ALA A 22 -7.52 -5.54 2.04
N VAL A 23 -8.18 -4.40 1.84
CA VAL A 23 -9.40 -4.28 1.02
C VAL A 23 -9.15 -3.61 -0.34
N GLY A 24 -7.89 -3.36 -0.71
CA GLY A 24 -7.51 -2.79 -2.00
C GLY A 24 -7.72 -1.28 -2.13
N GLU A 25 -7.96 -0.56 -1.03
CA GLU A 25 -8.06 0.91 -0.99
C GLU A 25 -6.67 1.56 -1.06
N TRP A 26 -5.93 1.30 -2.14
CA TRP A 26 -4.52 1.69 -2.29
C TRP A 26 -4.30 3.21 -2.26
N GLU A 27 -5.25 4.00 -2.78
CA GLU A 27 -5.20 5.45 -2.69
C GLU A 27 -5.30 5.92 -1.23
N LYS A 28 -6.22 5.33 -0.45
CA LYS A 28 -6.36 5.65 0.97
C LYS A 28 -5.13 5.24 1.78
N ALA A 29 -4.58 4.05 1.48
CA ALA A 29 -3.35 3.59 2.10
C ALA A 29 -2.18 4.56 1.84
N ALA A 30 -2.07 5.12 0.63
CA ALA A 30 -1.05 6.11 0.28
C ALA A 30 -1.24 7.45 1.01
N GLU A 31 -2.48 7.95 1.13
CA GLU A 31 -2.79 9.15 1.92
C GLU A 31 -2.35 9.00 3.38
N LEU A 32 -2.71 7.87 4.01
CA LEU A 32 -2.36 7.57 5.39
C LEU A 32 -0.84 7.41 5.57
N ALA A 33 -0.14 6.80 4.60
CA ALA A 33 1.32 6.72 4.61
C ALA A 33 1.98 8.12 4.53
N ASN A 34 1.42 9.02 3.72
CA ASN A 34 1.87 10.41 3.65
C ASN A 34 1.63 11.16 4.96
N GLU A 35 0.49 10.93 5.64
CA GLU A 35 0.20 11.50 6.96
C GLU A 35 1.18 11.00 8.03
N ARG A 36 1.54 9.70 7.99
CA ARG A 36 2.44 9.08 8.98
C ARG A 36 3.90 9.51 8.82
N SER A 37 4.34 9.77 7.59
CA SER A 37 5.73 10.09 7.25
C SER A 37 6.36 11.20 8.12
N PRO A 38 5.74 12.37 8.31
CA PRO A 38 6.30 13.41 9.19
C PRO A 38 6.37 12.98 10.66
N LEU A 39 5.46 12.12 11.14
CA LEU A 39 5.51 11.62 12.52
C LEU A 39 6.74 10.74 12.74
N LEU A 40 7.03 9.85 11.79
CA LEU A 40 8.24 9.02 11.82
C LEU A 40 9.51 9.88 11.74
N MET A 41 9.53 10.90 10.88
CA MET A 41 10.66 11.83 10.75
C MET A 41 10.89 12.70 11.99
N SER A 42 9.83 12.96 12.78
CA SER A 42 9.92 13.75 14.01
C SER A 42 10.45 12.96 15.22
N LEU A 43 10.61 11.64 15.10
CA LEU A 43 11.08 10.80 16.20
C LEU A 43 12.54 11.13 16.54
N SER A 44 12.82 11.31 17.82
CA SER A 44 14.19 11.42 18.33
C SER A 44 14.97 10.13 18.02
N ALA A 45 16.27 10.26 17.71
CA ALA A 45 17.15 9.11 17.53
C ALA A 45 17.24 8.21 18.77
N LYS A 46 17.01 8.76 19.97
CA LYS A 46 16.95 8.00 21.22
C LYS A 46 15.49 7.66 21.53
N GLN A 47 15.17 6.38 21.41
CA GLN A 47 13.86 5.83 21.76
C GLN A 47 13.97 4.91 22.98
N THR A 48 12.87 4.74 23.72
CA THR A 48 12.80 3.71 24.76
C THR A 48 12.78 2.32 24.13
N GLY A 49 13.16 1.29 24.90
CA GLY A 49 13.10 -0.10 24.40
C GLY A 49 11.71 -0.50 23.92
N ALA A 50 10.66 -0.12 24.64
CA ALA A 50 9.27 -0.38 24.25
C ALA A 50 8.89 0.32 22.93
N ALA A 51 9.27 1.57 22.74
CA ALA A 51 9.02 2.29 21.49
C ALA A 51 9.75 1.67 20.30
N LEU A 52 10.98 1.18 20.50
CA LEU A 52 11.71 0.45 19.46
C LEU A 52 11.02 -0.84 19.04
N GLU A 53 10.43 -1.58 19.97
CA GLU A 53 9.66 -2.80 19.63
C GLU A 53 8.43 -2.49 18.79
N VAL A 54 7.74 -1.37 19.06
CA VAL A 54 6.63 -0.91 18.20
C VAL A 54 7.14 -0.55 16.81
N LEU A 55 8.24 0.20 16.71
CA LEU A 55 8.81 0.60 15.41
C LEU A 55 9.28 -0.59 14.57
N LYS A 56 9.79 -1.66 15.20
CA LYS A 56 10.09 -2.92 14.52
C LYS A 56 8.84 -3.56 13.93
N GLN A 57 7.72 -3.55 14.66
CA GLN A 57 6.46 -4.07 14.16
C GLN A 57 5.91 -3.21 13.01
N VAL A 58 6.00 -1.88 13.13
CA VAL A 58 5.63 -0.95 12.05
C VAL A 58 6.41 -1.26 10.78
N HIS A 59 7.73 -1.41 10.88
CA HIS A 59 8.58 -1.77 9.74
C HIS A 59 8.19 -3.12 9.13
N ALA A 60 7.89 -4.13 9.96
CA ALA A 60 7.46 -5.44 9.47
C ALA A 60 6.13 -5.38 8.72
N ILE A 61 5.17 -4.58 9.21
CA ILE A 61 3.89 -4.34 8.53
C ILE A 61 4.13 -3.62 7.19
N ASP A 62 4.93 -2.55 7.19
CA ASP A 62 5.25 -1.79 5.98
C ASP A 62 5.87 -2.67 4.89
N ALA A 63 6.79 -3.58 5.26
CA ALA A 63 7.40 -4.51 4.32
C ALA A 63 6.38 -5.46 3.68
N ARG A 64 5.38 -5.92 4.44
CA ARG A 64 4.29 -6.75 3.90
C ARG A 64 3.40 -5.95 2.96
N ILE A 65 2.98 -4.76 3.37
CA ILE A 65 2.13 -3.88 2.54
C ILE A 65 2.84 -3.53 1.23
N ALA A 66 4.15 -3.26 1.26
CA ALA A 66 4.92 -3.01 0.05
C ALA A 66 4.91 -4.20 -0.92
N ALA A 67 5.08 -5.43 -0.40
CA ALA A 67 5.01 -6.64 -1.22
C ALA A 67 3.60 -6.87 -1.81
N GLU A 68 2.56 -6.60 -1.02
CA GLU A 68 1.16 -6.69 -1.49
C GLU A 68 0.86 -5.65 -2.57
N ALA A 69 1.35 -4.41 -2.42
CA ALA A 69 1.20 -3.36 -3.41
C ALA A 69 1.90 -3.70 -4.74
N GLU A 70 3.11 -4.30 -4.68
CA GLU A 70 3.82 -4.77 -5.87
C GLU A 70 3.01 -5.88 -6.59
N SER A 71 2.47 -6.83 -5.84
CA SER A 71 1.61 -7.89 -6.38
C SER A 71 0.34 -7.32 -7.03
N ALA A 72 -0.31 -6.36 -6.38
CA ALA A 72 -1.50 -5.70 -6.90
C ALA A 72 -1.21 -4.92 -8.20
N GLN A 73 -0.10 -4.18 -8.24
CA GLN A 73 0.35 -3.46 -9.44
C GLN A 73 0.63 -4.41 -10.61
N SER A 74 1.31 -5.53 -10.34
CA SER A 74 1.60 -6.56 -11.35
C SER A 74 0.30 -7.15 -11.93
N THR A 75 -0.65 -7.47 -11.06
CA THR A 75 -1.98 -8.00 -11.45
C THR A 75 -2.73 -7.01 -12.33
N LEU A 76 -2.85 -5.75 -11.90
CA LEU A 76 -3.52 -4.70 -12.67
C LEU A 76 -2.87 -4.48 -14.04
N SER A 77 -1.54 -4.54 -14.11
CA SER A 77 -0.80 -4.40 -15.37
C SER A 77 -1.07 -5.57 -16.33
N ALA A 78 -1.19 -6.79 -15.82
CA ALA A 78 -1.53 -7.97 -16.61
C ALA A 78 -2.97 -7.90 -17.13
N GLU A 79 -3.92 -7.52 -16.27
CA GLU A 79 -5.33 -7.35 -16.63
C GLU A 79 -5.50 -6.28 -17.71
N TYR A 80 -4.83 -5.14 -17.57
CA TYR A 80 -4.85 -4.08 -18.57
C TYR A 80 -4.35 -4.56 -19.94
N ARG A 81 -3.24 -5.29 -19.98
CA ARG A 81 -2.70 -5.86 -21.23
C ARG A 81 -3.68 -6.84 -21.87
N SER A 82 -4.32 -7.69 -21.07
CA SER A 82 -5.34 -8.63 -21.54
C SER A 82 -6.55 -7.91 -22.15
N ALA A 83 -7.08 -6.89 -21.47
CA ALA A 83 -8.20 -6.08 -21.97
C ALA A 83 -7.86 -5.37 -23.30
N MET A 84 -6.65 -4.82 -23.41
CA MET A 84 -6.17 -4.19 -24.64
C MET A 84 -6.02 -5.19 -25.80
N GLN A 85 -5.55 -6.41 -25.53
CA GLN A 85 -5.48 -7.47 -26.53
C GLN A 85 -6.88 -7.91 -27.00
N ALA A 86 -7.83 -8.10 -26.07
CA ALA A 86 -9.20 -8.44 -26.41
C ALA A 86 -9.85 -7.38 -27.31
N THR A 87 -9.65 -6.09 -27.00
CA THR A 87 -10.13 -4.97 -27.82
C THR A 87 -9.56 -5.00 -29.24
N ARG A 88 -8.25 -5.29 -29.38
CA ARG A 88 -7.60 -5.42 -30.69
C ARG A 88 -8.18 -6.58 -31.51
N ASN A 89 -8.43 -7.72 -30.87
CA ASN A 89 -9.01 -8.88 -31.54
C ASN A 89 -10.43 -8.59 -32.05
N VAL A 90 -11.28 -7.97 -31.22
CA VAL A 90 -12.64 -7.57 -31.62
C VAL A 90 -12.60 -6.63 -32.84
N ASN A 91 -11.73 -5.62 -32.81
CA ASN A 91 -11.56 -4.69 -33.94
C ASN A 91 -11.10 -5.42 -35.22
N GLN A 92 -10.25 -6.44 -35.11
CA GLN A 92 -9.79 -7.24 -36.24
C GLN A 92 -10.93 -8.10 -36.81
N TYR A 93 -11.71 -8.78 -35.96
CA TYR A 93 -12.87 -9.56 -36.40
C TYR A 93 -13.93 -8.68 -37.08
N GLN A 94 -14.24 -7.50 -36.50
CA GLN A 94 -15.18 -6.56 -37.10
C GLN A 94 -14.70 -6.07 -38.47
N ARG A 95 -13.40 -5.80 -38.64
CA ARG A 95 -12.83 -5.41 -39.92
C ARG A 95 -12.98 -6.51 -40.97
N VAL A 96 -12.69 -7.76 -40.60
CA VAL A 96 -12.83 -8.91 -41.53
C VAL A 96 -14.29 -9.14 -41.90
N ALA A 97 -15.24 -8.96 -40.98
CA ALA A 97 -16.67 -9.14 -41.24
C ALA A 97 -17.31 -8.01 -42.08
N GLN A 98 -16.62 -6.89 -42.29
CA GLN A 98 -17.08 -5.78 -43.15
C GLN A 98 -16.59 -5.92 -44.61
N PHE A 99 -15.79 -6.95 -44.92
CA PHE A 99 -15.40 -7.36 -46.27
C PHE A 99 -16.10 -8.67 -46.63
#